data_AF-A0A2I0HFJ7-F1
#
_entry.id   AF-A0A2I0HFJ7-F1
#
_cell.length_a   1.000
_cell.length_b   1.000
_cell.length_c   1.000
_cell.angle_alpha   90.00
_cell.angle_beta   90.00
_cell.angle_gamma   90.00
#
_symmetry.space_group_name_H-M   'P 1'
#
loop_
_entity.id
_entity.type
_entity.pdbx_description
1 polymer ?
#
loop_
_entity_poly.entity_id
_entity_poly.type
_entity_poly.pdbx_seq_one_letter_code
_entity_poly.pdbx_strand_id
1 'polypeptide(L)'
;MAYKVKLPKKLKLHPVFHVIMLKPFQEDKEDPSRVESSRAPIGAKAAYDRDVEQVLVDRVVRKRWCKPKREYLIKWKGLPESE
;
A
#
# COMPACT_ATOMS: atom_id res chain seq x y z
N MET A 1 3.44 23.28 21.64
CA MET A 1 4.29 22.08 21.84
C MET A 1 4.33 21.28 20.54
N ALA A 2 5.49 20.69 20.17
CA ALA A 2 5.65 19.92 18.94
C ALA A 2 6.48 18.64 19.19
N TYR A 3 6.11 17.53 18.54
CA TYR A 3 6.85 16.27 18.58
C TYR A 3 7.56 16.01 17.25
N LYS A 4 8.74 15.41 17.32
CA LYS A 4 9.48 14.93 16.15
C LYS A 4 9.34 13.41 16.05
N VAL A 5 8.75 12.91 14.97
CA VAL A 5 8.51 11.48 14.72
C VAL A 5 9.58 10.93 13.79
N LYS A 6 10.02 9.68 14.03
CA LYS A 6 10.91 8.95 13.10
C LYS A 6 10.08 8.43 11.93
N LEU A 7 10.14 9.13 10.79
CA LEU A 7 9.43 8.72 9.57
C LEU A 7 10.28 7.76 8.72
N PRO A 8 9.64 6.78 8.03
CA PRO A 8 10.30 5.99 6.99
C PRO A 8 10.94 6.88 5.91
N LYS A 9 12.13 6.52 5.42
CA LYS A 9 12.87 7.28 4.38
C LYS A 9 12.08 7.49 3.08
N LYS A 10 11.07 6.66 2.83
CA LYS A 10 10.18 6.75 1.65
C LYS A 10 9.18 7.92 1.76
N LEU A 11 8.90 8.41 2.96
CA LEU A 11 7.95 9.49 3.23
C LEU A 11 8.66 10.84 3.21
N LYS A 12 8.38 11.66 2.20
CA LYS A 12 8.85 13.05 2.11
C LYS A 12 7.92 14.01 2.84
N LEU A 13 7.62 13.71 4.11
CA LEU A 13 6.81 14.55 4.99
C LEU A 13 7.69 15.20 6.05
N HIS A 14 7.31 16.38 6.53
CA HIS A 14 8.01 16.99 7.66
C HIS A 14 7.77 16.15 8.93
N PRO A 15 8.82 15.76 9.67
CA PRO A 15 8.70 14.87 10.81
C PRO A 15 8.20 15.58 12.08
N VAL A 16 7.96 16.89 12.05
CA VAL A 16 7.56 17.68 13.21
C VAL A 16 6.07 17.98 13.14
N PHE A 17 5.34 17.60 14.18
CA PHE A 17 3.89 17.78 14.28
C PHE A 17 3.52 18.55 15.55
N HIS A 18 2.63 19.54 15.42
CA HIS A 18 2.11 20.29 16.55
C HIS A 18 1.09 19.46 17.34
N VAL A 19 1.30 19.32 18.64
CA VAL A 19 0.48 18.45 19.51
C VAL A 19 -1.00 18.85 19.49
N ILE A 20 -1.27 20.16 19.43
CA ILE A 20 -2.64 20.72 19.44
C ILE A 20 -3.42 20.32 18.17
N MET A 21 -2.72 20.00 17.08
CA MET A 21 -3.34 19.61 15.81
C MET A 21 -3.51 18.10 15.67
N LEU A 22 -3.01 17.30 16.62
CA LEU A 22 -3.14 15.84 16.59
C LEU A 22 -4.48 15.42 17.19
N LYS A 23 -5.14 14.46 16.55
CA LYS A 23 -6.27 13.75 17.14
C LYS A 23 -5.72 12.61 18.03
N PRO A 24 -6.22 12.45 19.26
CA PRO A 24 -5.89 11.28 20.08
C PRO A 24 -6.26 10.00 19.34
N PHE A 25 -5.42 8.97 19.48
CA PHE A 25 -5.75 7.64 18.99
C PHE A 25 -6.85 7.04 19.86
N GLN A 26 -7.90 6.51 19.23
CA GLN A 26 -9.00 5.84 19.90
C GLN A 26 -9.11 4.43 19.33
N GLU A 27 -8.81 3.44 20.16
CA GLU A 27 -8.96 2.03 19.82
C GLU A 27 -10.45 1.67 19.83
N ASP A 28 -10.94 1.11 18.73
CA ASP A 28 -12.29 0.58 18.65
C ASP A 28 -12.28 -0.85 19.23
N LYS A 29 -12.93 -1.02 20.39
CA LYS A 29 -12.95 -2.31 21.11
C LYS A 29 -13.93 -3.30 20.52
N GLU A 30 -14.92 -2.83 19.77
CA GLU A 30 -15.95 -3.68 19.15
C GLU A 30 -15.49 -4.20 17.80
N ASP A 31 -14.77 -3.38 17.04
CA ASP A 31 -14.18 -3.77 15.76
C ASP A 31 -12.67 -3.45 15.71
N PRO A 32 -11.81 -4.40 16.10
CA PRO A 32 -10.36 -4.26 16.03
C PRO A 32 -9.85 -3.99 14.61
N SER A 33 -10.58 -4.43 13.58
CA SER A 33 -10.18 -4.28 12.18
C SER A 33 -10.37 -2.85 11.67
N ARG A 34 -11.15 -2.02 12.36
CA ARG A 34 -11.34 -0.60 12.00
C ARG A 34 -10.06 0.24 12.09
N VAL A 35 -9.10 -0.21 12.90
CA VAL A 35 -7.78 0.43 13.02
C VAL A 35 -6.93 0.14 11.77
N GLU A 36 -7.22 -0.93 11.03
CA GLU A 36 -6.51 -1.27 9.82
C GLU A 36 -6.90 -0.30 8.69
N SER A 37 -5.89 0.38 8.14
CA SER A 37 -6.13 1.25 7.01
C SER A 37 -6.43 0.41 5.77
N SER A 38 -7.61 0.55 5.19
CA SER A 38 -7.95 0.00 3.86
C SER A 38 -7.13 0.61 2.72
N ARG A 39 -6.34 1.65 3.02
CA ARG A 39 -5.51 2.34 2.05
C ARG A 39 -4.27 1.50 1.72
N ALA A 40 -3.97 1.36 0.44
CA ALA A 40 -2.77 0.67 -0.01
C ALA A 40 -1.49 1.25 0.64
N PRO A 41 -0.48 0.41 0.93
CA PRO A 41 0.80 0.84 1.47
C PRO A 41 1.41 1.99 0.67
N ILE A 42 2.13 2.89 1.33
CA ILE A 42 2.71 4.04 0.64
C ILE A 42 3.65 3.59 -0.49
N GLY A 43 3.33 4.02 -1.71
CA GLY A 43 4.06 3.69 -2.93
C GLY A 43 3.45 2.55 -3.75
N ALA A 44 2.49 1.80 -3.19
CA ALA A 44 1.68 0.84 -3.92
C ALA A 44 0.42 1.53 -4.45
N LYS A 45 0.04 1.22 -5.70
CA LYS A 45 -1.22 1.71 -6.28
C LYS A 45 -2.42 0.90 -5.84
N ALA A 46 -2.18 -0.37 -5.52
CA ALA A 46 -3.16 -1.31 -5.03
C ALA A 46 -2.46 -2.21 -4.00
N ALA A 47 -3.20 -2.60 -2.97
CA ALA A 47 -2.89 -3.76 -2.17
C ALA A 47 -3.77 -4.90 -2.67
N TYR A 48 -3.24 -6.12 -2.71
CA TYR A 48 -3.99 -7.32 -3.02
C TYR A 48 -3.95 -8.20 -1.77
N ASP A 49 -5.11 -8.70 -1.36
CA ASP A 49 -5.24 -9.52 -0.14
C ASP A 49 -4.84 -10.99 -0.34
N ARG A 50 -4.33 -11.32 -1.54
CA ARG A 50 -4.04 -12.70 -1.97
C ARG A 50 -2.57 -12.91 -2.23
N ASP A 51 -2.13 -14.13 -1.98
CA ASP A 51 -0.77 -14.57 -2.24
C ASP A 51 -0.57 -14.93 -3.73
N VAL A 52 0.62 -14.58 -4.23
CA VAL A 52 1.08 -14.97 -5.57
C VAL A 52 1.51 -16.44 -5.53
N GLU A 53 0.91 -17.28 -6.36
CA GLU A 53 1.33 -18.68 -6.53
C GLU A 53 2.46 -18.77 -7.55
N GLN A 54 2.25 -18.20 -8.73
CA GLN A 54 3.23 -18.24 -9.81
C GLN A 54 3.11 -17.04 -10.74
N VAL A 55 4.24 -16.57 -11.29
CA VAL A 55 4.27 -15.60 -12.39
C VAL A 55 4.39 -16.37 -13.70
N LEU A 56 3.36 -16.30 -14.54
CA LEU A 56 3.30 -17.06 -15.79
C LEU A 56 4.02 -16.35 -16.94
N VAL A 57 3.83 -15.04 -17.05
CA VAL A 57 4.35 -14.22 -18.14
C VAL A 57 4.71 -12.85 -17.62
N ASP A 58 5.79 -12.25 -18.13
CA ASP A 58 6.06 -10.83 -17.98
C ASP A 58 6.05 -10.10 -19.33
N ARG A 59 5.63 -8.84 -19.30
CA ARG A 59 5.70 -7.97 -20.48
C ARG A 59 6.09 -6.55 -20.10
N VAL A 60 6.72 -5.85 -21.04
CA VAL A 60 7.04 -4.43 -20.90
C VAL A 60 6.11 -3.62 -21.78
N VAL A 61 5.20 -2.87 -21.17
CA VAL A 61 4.28 -1.98 -21.88
C VAL A 61 4.92 -0.60 -22.03
N ARG A 62 5.09 -0.18 -23.29
CA ARG A 62 5.54 1.16 -23.67
C ARG A 62 4.34 1.95 -24.19
N LYS A 63 4.05 3.08 -23.57
CA LYS A 63 3.08 4.06 -24.07
C LYS A 63 3.82 5.34 -24.45
N ARG A 64 3.37 6.00 -25.51
CA ARG A 64 3.94 7.28 -25.96
C ARG A 64 3.94 8.27 -24.79
N TRP A 65 5.05 8.99 -24.60
CA TRP A 65 5.24 9.96 -23.51
C TRP A 65 5.19 9.40 -22.07
N CYS A 66 5.13 8.08 -21.87
CA CYS A 66 5.15 7.44 -20.56
C CYS A 66 6.41 6.62 -20.34
N LYS A 67 6.86 6.51 -19.08
CA LYS A 67 7.89 5.54 -18.72
C LYS A 67 7.38 4.11 -18.98
N PRO A 68 8.24 3.20 -19.48
CA PRO A 68 7.88 1.80 -19.65
C PRO A 68 7.47 1.20 -18.30
N LYS A 69 6.42 0.39 -18.32
CA LYS A 69 5.94 -0.34 -17.15
C LYS A 69 6.10 -1.83 -17.39
N ARG A 70 6.49 -2.56 -16.35
CA ARG A 70 6.55 -4.02 -16.37
C ARG A 70 5.25 -4.54 -15.77
N GLU A 71 4.59 -5.43 -16.49
CA GLU A 71 3.34 -6.08 -16.08
C GLU A 71 3.59 -7.59 -16.02
N TYR A 72 2.93 -8.25 -15.07
CA TYR A 72 3.07 -9.67 -14.82
C TYR A 72 1.69 -10.32 -14.87
N LEU A 73 1.58 -11.44 -15.58
CA LEU A 73 0.44 -12.34 -15.49
C LEU A 73 0.68 -13.27 -14.30
N ILE A 74 -0.17 -13.13 -13.28
CA ILE A 74 -0.03 -13.83 -12.01
C ILE A 74 -1.11 -14.92 -11.92
N LYS A 75 -0.68 -16.13 -11.57
CA LYS A 75 -1.54 -17.16 -11.01
C LYS A 75 -1.69 -16.90 -9.51
N TRP A 76 -2.91 -16.65 -9.06
CA TRP A 76 -3.22 -16.42 -7.66
C TRP A 76 -3.47 -17.74 -6.93
N LYS A 77 -2.99 -17.83 -5.70
CA LYS A 77 -3.23 -19.00 -4.86
C LYS A 77 -4.73 -19.16 -4.59
N GLY A 78 -5.26 -20.36 -4.87
CA GLY A 78 -6.65 -20.71 -4.57
C GLY A 78 -7.69 -20.25 -5.61
N LEU A 79 -7.27 -19.77 -6.79
CA LEU A 79 -8.16 -19.65 -7.95
C LEU A 79 -7.93 -20.81 -8.94
N PRO A 80 -8.99 -21.35 -9.57
CA PRO A 80 -8.81 -22.21 -10.73
C PRO A 80 -8.13 -21.44 -11.88
N GLU A 81 -7.36 -22.13 -12.71
CA GLU A 81 -6.59 -21.55 -13.82
C GLU A 81 -7.45 -21.01 -14.99
N SER A 82 -8.77 -21.09 -14.91
CA SER A 82 -9.67 -20.80 -16.03
C SER A 82 -10.95 -20.05 -15.63
N GLU A 83 -11.26 -19.02 -16.41
CA GLU A 83 -12.62 -18.78 -16.94
C GLU A 83 -12.70 -19.39 -18.34
#